data_AF-A0A1F4DYV6-F1
#
_entry.id   AF-A0A1F4DYV6-F1
#
_cell.length_a   1.000
_cell.length_b   1.000
_cell.length_c   1.000
_cell.angle_alpha   90.00
_cell.angle_beta   90.00
_cell.angle_gamma   90.00
#
_symmetry.space_group_name_H-M   'P 1'
#
loop_
_entity.id
_entity.type
_entity.pdbx_description
1 polymer ?
#
loop_
_entity_poly.entity_id
_entity_poly.type
_entity_poly.pdbx_seq_one_letter_code
_entity_poly.pdbx_strand_id
1 'polypeptide(L)'
;MGKMERMVVLVTPQQKRAIVSRAKARRLSMGEMVRRSVEAYDSDEDKLLLDKLIEQVRKSTVEARRALAEAEAEVKKTLAYFAARRSKKAA
;
A
#
# COMPACT_ATOMS: atom_id res chain seq x y z
N MET A 1 -33.97 -5.35 -17.07
CA MET A 1 -33.82 -5.47 -15.61
C MET A 1 -33.61 -6.94 -15.30
N GLY A 2 -32.39 -7.37 -14.96
CA GLY A 2 -32.08 -8.80 -14.76
C GLY A 2 -32.84 -9.36 -13.56
N LYS A 3 -33.38 -10.57 -13.67
CA LYS A 3 -34.06 -11.25 -12.55
C LYS A 3 -32.99 -11.71 -11.53
N MET A 4 -33.21 -11.42 -10.25
CA MET A 4 -32.39 -11.98 -9.17
C MET A 4 -32.73 -13.46 -8.96
N GLU A 5 -31.73 -14.28 -8.70
CA GLU A 5 -31.90 -15.71 -8.42
C GLU A 5 -31.61 -16.05 -6.96
N ARG A 6 -32.23 -17.12 -6.45
CA ARG A 6 -32.06 -17.57 -5.06
C ARG A 6 -30.86 -18.51 -4.97
N MET A 7 -29.92 -18.16 -4.10
CA MET A 7 -28.80 -19.01 -3.73
C MET A 7 -28.96 -19.55 -2.30
N VAL A 8 -28.79 -20.86 -2.10
CA VAL A 8 -28.77 -21.50 -0.78
C VAL A 8 -27.37 -22.00 -0.49
N VAL A 9 -26.77 -21.54 0.61
CA VAL A 9 -25.41 -21.91 1.00
C VAL A 9 -25.45 -22.54 2.39
N LEU A 10 -24.94 -23.75 2.51
CA LEU A 10 -24.74 -24.41 3.79
C LEU A 10 -23.46 -23.87 4.44
N VAL A 11 -23.58 -23.41 5.68
CA VAL A 11 -22.48 -22.86 6.46
C VAL A 11 -22.50 -23.45 7.86
N THR A 12 -21.34 -23.52 8.50
CA THR A 12 -21.28 -23.90 9.91
C THR A 12 -21.93 -22.81 10.79
N PRO A 13 -22.37 -23.15 12.01
CA PRO A 13 -22.90 -22.15 12.95
C PRO A 13 -21.90 -21.00 13.22
N GLN A 14 -20.60 -21.30 13.26
CA GLN A 14 -19.55 -20.32 13.46
C GLN A 14 -19.42 -19.37 12.27
N GLN A 15 -19.43 -19.90 11.04
CA GLN A 15 -19.40 -19.09 9.82
C GLN A 15 -20.64 -18.16 9.76
N LYS A 16 -21.83 -18.69 10.06
CA LYS A 16 -23.06 -17.88 10.11
C LYS A 16 -22.94 -16.71 11.11
N ARG A 17 -22.44 -16.98 12.32
CA ARG A 17 -22.20 -15.93 13.33
C ARG A 17 -21.23 -14.88 12.85
N ALA A 18 -20.13 -15.28 12.20
CA ALA A 18 -19.15 -14.35 11.65
C ALA A 18 -19.75 -13.44 10.56
N ILE A 19 -20.52 -14.01 9.63
CA ILE A 19 -21.21 -13.24 8.57
C ILE A 19 -22.19 -12.24 9.19
N VAL A 20 -23.02 -12.67 10.14
CA VAL A 20 -23.98 -11.79 10.84
C VAL A 20 -23.26 -10.65 11.55
N SER A 21 -22.19 -10.96 12.29
CA SER A 21 -21.44 -9.96 13.04
C SER A 21 -20.84 -8.90 12.13
N ARG A 22 -20.20 -9.32 11.03
CA ARG A 22 -19.61 -8.40 10.05
C ARG A 22 -20.69 -7.56 9.35
N ALA A 23 -21.81 -8.18 8.98
CA ALA A 23 -22.92 -7.49 8.32
C ALA A 23 -23.50 -6.39 9.22
N LYS A 24 -23.73 -6.70 10.50
CA LYS A 24 -24.17 -5.72 11.51
C LYS A 24 -23.19 -4.56 11.69
N ALA A 25 -21.89 -4.87 11.81
CA ALA A 25 -20.85 -3.85 11.97
C ALA A 25 -20.82 -2.84 10.80
N ARG A 26 -21.20 -3.28 9.59
CA ARG A 26 -21.26 -2.45 8.38
C ARG A 26 -22.66 -1.93 8.04
N ARG A 27 -23.67 -2.20 8.88
CA ARG A 27 -25.09 -1.87 8.62
C ARG A 27 -25.62 -2.42 7.28
N LEU A 28 -25.18 -3.62 6.91
CA LEU A 28 -25.59 -4.31 5.69
C LEU A 28 -26.45 -5.54 6.02
N SER A 29 -27.24 -6.00 5.05
CA SER A 29 -27.86 -7.33 5.14
C SER A 29 -26.80 -8.43 4.96
N MET A 30 -27.08 -9.66 5.42
CA MET A 30 -26.16 -10.79 5.20
C MET A 30 -25.93 -11.05 3.71
N GLY A 31 -26.99 -11.00 2.90
CA GLY A 31 -26.90 -11.21 1.45
C GLY A 31 -26.08 -10.12 0.76
N GLU A 32 -26.24 -8.87 1.19
CA GLU A 32 -25.45 -7.74 0.68
C GLU A 32 -23.97 -7.85 1.07
N MET A 33 -23.69 -8.26 2.31
CA MET A 33 -22.32 -8.53 2.76
C MET A 33 -21.68 -9.62 1.91
N VAL A 34 -22.38 -10.74 1.68
CA VAL A 34 -21.87 -11.84 0.86
C VAL A 34 -21.67 -11.40 -0.59
N ARG A 35 -22.64 -10.68 -1.19
CA ARG A 35 -22.53 -10.19 -2.57
C ARG A 35 -21.29 -9.31 -2.75
N ARG A 36 -21.10 -8.31 -1.87
CA ARG A 36 -19.91 -7.45 -1.91
C ARG A 36 -18.62 -8.20 -1.63
N SER A 37 -18.65 -9.19 -0.75
CA SER A 37 -17.47 -10.01 -0.47
C SER A 37 -17.04 -10.81 -1.69
N VAL A 38 -18.00 -11.31 -2.49
CA VAL A 38 -17.72 -12.03 -3.75
C VAL A 38 -17.29 -11.06 -4.85
N GLU A 39 -17.93 -9.89 -4.99
CA GLU A 39 -17.50 -8.85 -5.94
C GLU A 39 -16.08 -8.35 -5.66
N ALA A 40 -15.69 -8.25 -4.39
CA ALA A 40 -14.35 -7.89 -3.95
C ALA A 40 -13.43 -9.10 -3.75
N TYR A 41 -13.90 -10.32 -4.01
CA TYR A 41 -13.06 -11.50 -3.92
C TYR A 41 -12.25 -11.62 -5.19
N ASP A 42 -11.12 -10.92 -5.22
CA ASP A 42 -10.09 -11.14 -6.22
C ASP A 42 -8.83 -11.64 -5.52
N SER A 43 -8.64 -12.96 -5.49
CA SER A 43 -7.52 -13.55 -4.75
C SER A 43 -6.16 -13.30 -5.40
N ASP A 44 -6.15 -12.99 -6.70
CA ASP A 44 -4.94 -12.99 -7.51
C ASP A 44 -4.57 -11.57 -7.97
N GLU A 45 -5.55 -10.74 -8.35
CA GLU A 45 -5.29 -9.37 -8.82
C GLU A 45 -4.86 -8.43 -7.69
N ASP A 46 -5.52 -8.50 -6.52
CA ASP A 46 -5.18 -7.68 -5.34
C ASP A 46 -3.78 -8.01 -4.81
N LYS A 47 -3.38 -9.29 -4.87
CA LYS A 47 -2.05 -9.73 -4.46
C LYS A 47 -0.98 -9.21 -5.41
N LEU A 48 -1.21 -9.30 -6.72
CA LEU A 48 -0.30 -8.78 -7.73
C LEU A 48 -0.14 -7.26 -7.66
N LEU A 49 -1.24 -6.53 -7.41
CA LEU A 49 -1.22 -5.08 -7.20
C LEU A 49 -0.40 -4.69 -5.96
N LEU A 50 -0.61 -5.41 -4.86
CA LEU A 50 0.11 -5.16 -3.61
C LEU A 50 1.61 -5.46 -3.77
N ASP A 51 1.96 -6.57 -4.43
CA ASP A 51 3.35 -6.94 -4.70
C ASP A 51 4.05 -5.88 -5.58
N LYS A 52 3.39 -5.39 -6.63
CA LYS A 52 3.90 -4.28 -7.47
C LYS A 52 4.10 -3.00 -6.68
N LEU A 53 3.18 -2.66 -5.78
CA LEU A 53 3.32 -1.48 -4.92
C LEU A 53 4.54 -1.61 -4.00
N ILE A 54 4.74 -2.78 -3.40
CA ILE A 54 5.91 -3.06 -2.55
C ILE A 54 7.21 -2.91 -3.35
N GLU A 55 7.26 -3.41 -4.58
CA GLU A 55 8.42 -3.25 -5.46
C GLU A 55 8.69 -1.77 -5.80
N GLN A 56 7.66 -1.00 -6.13
CA GLN A 56 7.80 0.43 -6.41
C GLN A 56 8.28 1.23 -5.19
N VAL A 57 7.76 0.92 -4.00
CA VAL A 57 8.19 1.57 -2.74
C VAL A 57 9.66 1.22 -2.44
N ARG A 58 10.07 -0.03 -2.65
CA ARG A 58 11.48 -0.44 -2.49
C ARG A 58 12.38 0.30 -3.46
N LYS A 59 12.02 0.35 -4.74
CA LYS A 59 12.79 1.04 -5.78
C LYS A 59 12.94 2.53 -5.47
N SER A 60 11.83 3.22 -5.20
CA SER A 60 11.85 4.64 -4.86
C SER A 60 12.65 4.94 -3.59
N THR A 61 12.61 4.06 -2.59
CA THR A 61 13.41 4.22 -1.37
C THR A 61 14.92 4.11 -1.66
N VAL A 62 15.33 3.17 -2.52
CA VAL A 62 16.73 3.04 -2.94
C VAL A 62 17.19 4.26 -3.72
N GLU A 63 16.38 4.72 -4.68
CA GLU A 63 16.66 5.91 -5.49
C GLU A 63 16.75 7.18 -4.62
N ALA A 64 15.82 7.37 -3.67
CA ALA A 64 15.84 8.49 -2.76
C ALA A 64 17.08 8.49 -1.86
N ARG A 65 17.46 7.33 -1.31
CA ARG A 65 18.70 7.20 -0.50
C ARG A 65 19.94 7.55 -1.32
N ARG A 66 19.99 7.11 -2.57
CA ARG A 66 21.10 7.43 -3.48
C ARG A 66 21.17 8.92 -3.77
N ALA A 67 20.04 9.55 -4.12
CA ALA A 67 19.98 10.98 -4.39
C ALA A 67 20.40 11.82 -3.17
N LEU A 68 19.97 11.42 -1.96
CA LEU A 68 20.39 12.07 -0.72
C LEU A 68 21.91 11.95 -0.49
N ALA A 69 22.48 10.77 -0.71
CA ALA A 69 23.92 10.56 -0.57
C ALA A 69 24.74 11.40 -1.58
N GLU A 70 24.26 11.51 -2.82
CA GLU A 70 24.88 12.35 -3.85
C GLU A 70 24.81 13.84 -3.48
N ALA A 71 23.65 14.31 -3.01
CA ALA A 71 23.48 15.68 -2.54
C ALA A 71 24.37 16.01 -1.33
N GLU A 72 24.46 15.10 -0.36
CA GLU A 72 25.32 15.28 0.82
C GLU A 72 26.81 15.35 0.41
N ALA A 73 27.24 14.51 -0.54
CA ALA A 73 28.59 14.53 -1.06
C ALA A 73 28.92 15.86 -1.74
N GLU A 74 27.98 16.41 -2.52
CA GLU A 74 28.17 17.69 -3.21
C GLU A 74 28.22 18.88 -2.23
N VAL A 75 27.37 18.87 -1.20
CA VAL A 75 27.42 19.87 -0.12
C VAL A 75 28.78 19.82 0.58
N LYS A 76 29.29 18.62 0.91
CA LYS A 76 30.61 18.46 1.54
C LYS A 76 31.74 19.02 0.66
N LYS A 77 31.74 18.70 -0.63
CA LYS A 77 32.74 19.24 -1.59
C LYS A 77 32.67 20.76 -1.66
N THR A 78 31.47 21.31 -1.74
CA THR A 78 31.24 22.76 -1.82
C THR A 78 31.74 23.48 -0.57
N LEU A 79 31.43 22.93 0.62
CA LEU A 79 31.93 23.47 1.89
C LEU A 79 33.46 23.42 1.98
N ALA A 80 34.08 22.31 1.55
CA ALA A 80 35.53 22.17 1.51
C ALA A 80 36.19 23.19 0.57
N TYR A 81 35.62 23.39 -0.64
CA TYR A 81 36.07 24.39 -1.60
C TYR A 81 36.07 25.80 -1.00
N PHE A 82 34.96 26.20 -0.35
CA PHE A 82 34.86 27.53 0.25
C PHE A 82 35.79 27.70 1.46
N ALA A 83 36.00 26.66 2.27
CA ALA A 83 36.95 26.70 3.37
C ALA A 83 38.39 26.94 2.87
N ALA A 84 38.82 26.18 1.86
CA ALA A 84 40.13 26.34 1.24
C ALA A 84 40.31 27.71 0.58
N ARG A 85 39.24 28.27 -0.01
CA ARG A 85 39.28 29.61 -0.61
C ARG A 85 39.39 30.73 0.44
N ARG A 86 38.77 30.55 1.61
CA ARG A 86 38.88 31.52 2.73
C ARG A 86 40.28 31.52 3.34
N SER A 87 40.89 30.35 3.54
CA SER A 87 42.26 30.28 4.10
C SER A 87 43.29 30.91 3.17
N LYS A 88 43.18 30.71 1.85
CA LYS A 88 44.04 31.38 0.85
C LYS A 88 43.93 32.90 0.81
N LYS A 89 42.80 33.47 1.25
CA LYS A 89 42.57 34.92 1.22
C LYS A 89 42.99 35.63 2.53
N ALA A 90 43.26 34.85 3.58
CA ALA A 90 43.67 35.33 4.90
C ALA A 90 45.18 35.16 5.17
N ALA A 91 45.89 34.45 4.28
CA ALA A 91 47.35 34.36 4.22
C ALA A 91 47.88 35.36 3.19
#